data_AF-A0A4P7GYG5-F1
#
_entry.id   AF-A0A4P7GYG5-F1
#
_cell.length_a   1.000
_cell.length_b   1.000
_cell.length_c   1.000
_cell.angle_alpha   90.00
_cell.angle_beta   90.00
_cell.angle_gamma   90.00
#
_symmetry.space_group_name_H-M   'P 1'
#
loop_
_entity.id
_entity.type
_entity.pdbx_description
1 polymer ?
#
loop_
_entity_poly.entity_id
_entity_poly.type
_entity_poly.pdbx_seq_one_letter_code
_entity_poly.pdbx_strand_id
1 'polypeptide(L)'
;MNVAGPTESVVVFMVGPDPDDGFLAMVQTQDDHAVRCAWQKLVAEHNIRAEQVTAVVAEWQPSAADTAFIEQTFGEVDLSYLFDRPAADGWAAAFAAARAALQAEIERRDADPTTMM
;
A
#
# COMPACT_ATOMS: atom_id res chain seq x y z
N MET A 1 10.70 5.12 15.54
CA MET A 1 10.07 4.88 14.24
C MET A 1 10.90 3.82 13.52
N ASN A 2 10.40 2.59 13.43
CA ASN A 2 11.03 1.57 12.58
C ASN A 2 10.68 1.94 11.16
N VAL A 3 11.61 2.58 10.45
CA VAL A 3 11.49 2.80 9.01
C VAL A 3 11.48 1.41 8.39
N ALA A 4 10.35 1.03 7.79
CA ALA A 4 10.23 -0.22 7.04
C ALA A 4 11.49 -0.41 6.18
N GLY A 5 12.08 -1.61 6.21
CA GLY A 5 13.26 -1.88 5.37
C GLY A 5 12.91 -1.59 3.90
N PRO A 6 13.89 -1.34 3.01
CA PRO A 6 13.60 -1.09 1.58
C PRO A 6 12.83 -2.24 0.91
N THR A 7 12.71 -3.39 1.56
CA THR A 7 12.00 -4.58 1.10
C THR A 7 10.58 -4.68 1.61
N GLU A 8 10.14 -3.79 2.49
CA GLU A 8 8.78 -3.78 3.04
C GLU A 8 7.97 -2.62 2.45
N SER A 9 6.73 -2.93 2.10
CA SER A 9 5.74 -1.97 1.59
C SER A 9 4.44 -2.13 2.35
N VAL A 10 3.58 -1.12 2.21
CA VAL A 10 2.28 -1.10 2.86
C VAL A 10 1.16 -1.28 1.83
N VAL A 11 0.19 -2.12 2.19
CA VAL A 11 -1.09 -2.22 1.50
C VAL A 11 -2.19 -1.85 2.51
N VAL A 12 -3.07 -0.96 2.11
CA VAL A 12 -4.21 -0.48 2.90
C VAL A 12 -5.50 -0.96 2.25
N PHE A 13 -6.37 -1.56 3.07
CA PHE A 13 -7.70 -2.00 2.69
C PHE A 13 -8.70 -1.09 3.37
N MET A 14 -9.38 -0.28 2.57
CA MET A 14 -10.42 0.62 3.03
C MET A 14 -11.69 -0.17 3.26
N VAL A 15 -12.29 -0.04 4.43
CA VAL A 15 -13.51 -0.75 4.80
C VAL A 15 -14.64 0.21 5.12
N GLY A 16 -15.78 0.04 4.46
CA GLY A 16 -16.94 0.91 4.65
C GLY A 16 -16.81 2.28 3.97
N PRO A 17 -17.71 3.24 4.31
CA PRO A 17 -17.80 4.52 3.63
C PRO A 17 -16.82 5.58 4.18
N ASP A 18 -16.17 5.32 5.32
CA ASP A 18 -15.27 6.27 5.96
C ASP A 18 -13.83 6.06 5.45
N PRO A 19 -13.19 7.07 4.85
CA PRO A 19 -11.81 6.97 4.36
C PRO A 19 -10.76 6.89 5.49
N ASP A 20 -11.14 7.02 6.76
CA ASP A 20 -10.25 6.78 7.88
C ASP A 20 -10.37 5.35 8.46
N ASP A 21 -11.44 4.60 8.10
CA ASP A 21 -11.59 3.18 8.43
C ASP A 21 -10.82 2.32 7.41
N GLY A 22 -9.49 2.35 7.51
CA GLY A 22 -8.57 1.56 6.71
C GLY A 22 -7.73 0.61 7.55
N PHE A 23 -7.61 -0.63 7.10
CA PHE A 23 -6.68 -1.59 7.69
C PHE A 23 -5.40 -1.67 6.86
N LEU A 24 -4.26 -1.40 7.49
CA LEU A 24 -2.95 -1.47 6.84
C LEU A 24 -2.24 -2.78 7.19
N ALA A 25 -1.54 -3.34 6.23
CA ALA A 25 -0.69 -4.50 6.42
C ALA A 25 0.65 -4.33 5.71
N MET A 26 1.73 -4.69 6.41
CA MET A 26 3.08 -4.68 5.88
C MET A 26 3.40 -5.98 5.13
N VAL A 27 3.97 -5.84 3.94
CA VAL A 27 4.26 -6.93 2.99
C VAL A 27 5.61 -6.74 2.34
N GLN A 28 6.14 -7.80 1.73
CA GLN A 28 7.38 -7.70 0.98
C GLN A 28 7.11 -7.03 -0.38
N THR A 29 7.81 -5.94 -0.66
CA THR A 29 7.63 -5.09 -1.84
C THR A 29 7.82 -5.81 -3.16
N GLN A 30 8.71 -6.79 -3.19
CA GLN A 30 9.01 -7.56 -4.41
C GLN A 30 8.09 -8.77 -4.60
N ASP A 31 7.25 -9.09 -3.62
CA ASP A 31 6.40 -10.27 -3.67
C ASP A 31 5.33 -10.14 -4.78
N ASP A 32 5.08 -11.22 -5.50
CA ASP A 32 4.01 -11.30 -6.49
C ASP A 32 2.64 -11.57 -5.87
N HIS A 33 2.60 -11.91 -4.58
CA HIS A 33 1.39 -12.15 -3.80
C HIS A 33 1.31 -11.22 -2.59
N ALA A 34 1.88 -10.03 -2.72
CA ALA A 34 1.94 -9.04 -1.64
C ALA A 34 0.54 -8.73 -1.10
N VAL A 35 -0.41 -8.37 -1.98
CA VAL A 35 -1.78 -8.02 -1.58
C VAL A 35 -2.50 -9.21 -0.96
N ARG A 36 -2.35 -10.40 -1.54
CA ARG A 36 -2.94 -11.62 -0.98
C ARG A 36 -2.42 -11.93 0.42
N CYS A 37 -1.10 -11.83 0.64
CA CYS A 37 -0.48 -12.01 1.95
C CYS A 37 -0.96 -10.96 2.95
N ALA A 38 -1.11 -9.70 2.51
CA ALA A 38 -1.67 -8.62 3.31
C ALA A 38 -3.08 -8.95 3.80
N TRP A 39 -3.95 -9.35 2.86
CA TRP A 39 -5.33 -9.69 3.13
C TRP A 39 -5.45 -10.86 4.12
N GLN A 40 -4.67 -11.92 3.93
CA GLN A 40 -4.70 -13.07 4.83
C GLN A 40 -4.35 -12.70 6.28
N LYS A 41 -3.39 -11.78 6.49
CA LYS A 41 -3.07 -11.26 7.82
C LYS A 41 -4.25 -10.50 8.41
N LEU A 42 -4.83 -9.59 7.65
CA LEU A 42 -5.96 -8.77 8.11
C LEU A 42 -7.21 -9.60 8.42
N VAL A 43 -7.51 -10.61 7.61
CA VAL A 43 -8.59 -11.56 7.92
C VAL A 43 -8.31 -12.31 9.22
N ALA A 44 -7.07 -12.77 9.43
CA ALA A 44 -6.70 -13.49 10.64
C ALA A 44 -6.73 -12.61 11.90
N GLU A 45 -6.34 -11.33 11.79
CA GLU A 45 -6.22 -10.41 12.93
C GLU A 45 -7.54 -9.71 13.26
N HIS A 46 -8.30 -9.31 12.25
CA HIS A 46 -9.47 -8.43 12.40
C HIS A 46 -10.78 -9.08 11.95
N ASN A 47 -10.74 -10.28 11.36
CA ASN A 47 -11.91 -11.01 10.87
C ASN A 47 -12.78 -10.19 9.89
N ILE A 48 -12.11 -9.41 9.03
CA ILE A 48 -12.74 -8.55 8.01
C ILE A 48 -13.27 -9.43 6.87
N ARG A 49 -14.41 -9.05 6.30
CA ARG A 49 -14.99 -9.69 5.12
C ARG A 49 -14.66 -8.90 3.86
N ALA A 50 -14.41 -9.61 2.76
CA ALA A 50 -14.08 -8.99 1.48
C ALA A 50 -15.15 -8.00 1.00
N GLU A 51 -16.43 -8.30 1.27
CA GLU A 51 -17.59 -7.44 0.99
C GLU A 51 -17.54 -6.06 1.66
N GLN A 52 -16.74 -5.91 2.71
CA GLN A 52 -16.58 -4.65 3.43
C GLN A 52 -15.53 -3.76 2.77
N VAL A 53 -14.65 -4.35 1.95
CA VAL A 53 -13.58 -3.62 1.28
C VAL A 53 -14.17 -2.80 0.14
N THR A 54 -13.97 -1.50 0.19
CA THR A 54 -14.43 -0.55 -0.83
C THR A 54 -13.30 -0.12 -1.75
N ALA A 55 -12.08 -0.05 -1.22
CA ALA A 55 -10.89 0.30 -1.98
C ALA A 55 -9.64 -0.42 -1.45
N VAL A 56 -8.68 -0.63 -2.34
CA VAL A 56 -7.35 -1.14 -2.02
C VAL A 56 -6.33 -0.10 -2.46
N VAL A 57 -5.53 0.38 -1.52
CA VAL A 57 -4.44 1.32 -1.79
C VAL A 57 -3.13 0.62 -1.51
N ALA A 58 -2.33 0.42 -2.55
CA ALA A 58 -1.01 -0.19 -2.42
C ALA A 58 0.08 0.86 -2.58
N GLU A 59 1.17 0.76 -1.83
CA GLU A 59 2.31 1.65 -2.07
C GLU A 59 2.90 1.42 -3.48
N TRP A 60 3.00 0.16 -3.89
CA TRP A 60 3.49 -0.25 -5.20
C TRP A 60 2.38 -0.87 -6.03
N GLN A 61 2.44 -0.69 -7.35
CA GLN A 61 1.51 -1.31 -8.28
C GLN A 61 1.45 -2.83 -8.03
N PRO A 62 0.25 -3.40 -7.81
CA PRO A 62 0.11 -4.83 -7.61
C PRO A 62 0.63 -5.63 -8.80
N SER A 63 1.09 -6.86 -8.53
CA SER A 63 1.43 -7.81 -9.60
C SER A 63 0.16 -8.20 -10.37
N ALA A 64 0.32 -8.78 -11.57
CA ALA A 64 -0.81 -9.35 -12.30
C ALA A 64 -1.56 -10.44 -11.50
N ALA A 65 -0.84 -11.19 -10.64
CA ALA A 65 -1.46 -12.19 -9.77
C ALA A 65 -2.25 -11.56 -8.62
N ASP A 66 -1.76 -10.46 -8.05
CA ASP A 66 -2.48 -9.70 -7.03
C ASP A 66 -3.68 -8.97 -7.62
N THR A 67 -3.58 -8.38 -8.82
CA THR A 67 -4.72 -7.77 -9.53
C THR A 67 -5.82 -8.79 -9.75
N ALA A 68 -5.48 -9.98 -10.29
CA ALA A 68 -6.45 -11.04 -10.48
C ALA A 68 -7.06 -11.51 -9.15
N PHE A 69 -6.28 -11.52 -8.06
CA PHE A 69 -6.77 -11.84 -6.73
C PHE A 69 -7.76 -10.78 -6.21
N ILE A 70 -7.47 -9.50 -6.41
CA ILE A 70 -8.33 -8.38 -5.99
C ILE A 70 -9.68 -8.47 -6.69
N GLU A 71 -9.67 -8.60 -8.01
CA GLU A 71 -10.90 -8.71 -8.82
C GLU A 71 -11.74 -9.93 -8.42
N GLN A 72 -11.10 -11.07 -8.14
CA GLN A 72 -11.80 -12.28 -7.71
C GLN A 72 -12.33 -12.23 -6.28
N THR A 73 -11.63 -11.54 -5.38
CA THR A 73 -11.93 -11.57 -3.94
C THR A 73 -12.88 -10.45 -3.54
N PHE A 74 -12.63 -9.24 -4.02
CA PHE A 74 -13.37 -8.03 -3.63
C PHE A 74 -14.36 -7.59 -4.72
N GLY A 75 -14.21 -8.07 -5.96
CA GLY A 75 -15.04 -7.66 -7.09
C GLY A 75 -14.62 -6.30 -7.64
N GLU A 76 -15.58 -5.44 -7.93
CA GLU A 76 -15.36 -4.09 -8.44
C GLU A 76 -15.03 -3.14 -7.27
N VAL A 77 -13.74 -3.03 -6.95
CA VAL A 77 -13.23 -2.11 -5.92
C VAL A 77 -12.24 -1.11 -6.52
N ASP A 78 -12.16 0.07 -5.92
CA ASP A 78 -11.19 1.08 -6.34
C ASP A 78 -9.77 0.61 -5.98
N LEU A 79 -8.94 0.41 -7.00
CA LEU A 79 -7.52 0.10 -6.83
C LEU A 79 -6.68 1.32 -7.14
N SER A 80 -5.91 1.78 -6.16
CA SER A 80 -4.96 2.89 -6.29
C SER A 80 -3.56 2.47 -5.88
N TYR A 81 -2.55 3.07 -6.51
CA TYR A 81 -1.16 2.85 -6.13
C TYR A 81 -0.32 4.12 -6.18
N LEU A 82 0.73 4.21 -5.35
CA LEU A 82 1.60 5.39 -5.28
C LEU A 82 2.76 5.31 -6.28
N PHE A 83 3.34 4.13 -6.46
CA PHE A 83 4.49 3.91 -7.33
C PHE A 83 4.24 2.76 -8.30
N ASP A 84 4.65 2.91 -9.56
CA ASP A 84 4.62 1.81 -10.52
C ASP A 84 5.61 0.71 -10.15
N ARG A 85 5.23 -0.55 -10.37
CA ARG A 85 6.11 -1.71 -10.12
C ARG A 85 7.17 -1.75 -11.21
N PRO A 86 8.46 -1.61 -10.87
CA PRO A 86 9.52 -1.67 -11.86
C PRO A 86 9.74 -3.11 -12.35
N ALA A 87 10.45 -3.25 -13.48
CA ALA A 87 11.01 -4.54 -13.87
C ALA A 87 11.98 -5.07 -12.79
N ALA A 88 12.28 -6.37 -12.81
CA ALA A 88 13.09 -7.04 -11.79
C ALA A 88 14.44 -6.35 -11.50
N ASP A 89 15.13 -5.81 -12.52
CA ASP A 89 16.40 -5.09 -12.35
C ASP A 89 16.23 -3.61 -11.96
N GLY A 90 15.01 -3.08 -12.01
CA GLY A 90 14.69 -1.68 -11.77
C GLY A 90 14.36 -1.34 -10.31
N TRP A 91 14.25 -2.33 -9.42
CA TRP A 91 13.89 -2.13 -8.02
C TRP A 91 14.84 -1.19 -7.27
N ALA A 92 16.15 -1.29 -7.52
CA ALA A 92 17.13 -0.43 -6.85
C ALA A 92 16.92 1.06 -7.18
N ALA A 93 16.64 1.38 -8.45
CA ALA A 93 16.35 2.74 -8.88
C ALA A 93 14.98 3.22 -8.37
N ALA A 94 13.98 2.35 -8.38
CA ALA A 94 12.66 2.66 -7.86
C ALA A 94 12.68 2.97 -6.35
N PHE A 95 13.42 2.18 -5.55
CA PHE A 95 13.61 2.48 -4.13
C PHE A 95 14.31 3.81 -3.90
N ALA A 96 15.29 4.16 -4.74
CA ALA A 96 15.95 5.47 -4.65
C ALA A 96 14.97 6.61 -4.97
N ALA A 97 14.12 6.44 -5.99
CA ALA A 97 13.10 7.43 -6.36
C ALA A 97 12.01 7.57 -5.29
N ALA A 98 11.51 6.47 -4.73
CA ALA A 98 10.52 6.47 -3.66
C ALA A 98 11.08 7.13 -2.39
N ARG A 99 12.34 6.85 -2.02
CA ARG A 99 13.03 7.54 -0.92
C ARG A 99 13.17 9.03 -1.18
N ALA A 100 13.52 9.44 -2.40
CA ALA A 100 13.61 10.85 -2.76
C ALA A 100 12.24 11.56 -2.70
N ALA A 101 11.17 10.90 -3.15
CA ALA A 101 9.81 11.43 -3.06
C ALA A 101 9.34 11.56 -1.60
N LEU A 102 9.60 10.55 -0.76
CA LEU A 102 9.27 10.60 0.66
C LEU A 102 10.06 11.70 1.38
N GLN A 103 11.36 11.83 1.08
CA GLN A 103 12.20 12.89 1.63
C GLN A 103 11.70 14.28 1.21
N ALA A 104 11.34 14.47 -0.06
CA ALA A 104 10.78 15.73 -0.56
C ALA A 104 9.43 16.06 0.09
N GLU A 105 8.59 15.05 0.35
CA GLU A 105 7.31 15.24 1.05
C GLU A 105 7.50 15.59 2.53
N ILE A 106 8.47 14.97 3.21
CA ILE A 106 8.85 15.34 4.59
C ILE A 106 9.35 16.78 4.62
N GLU A 107 10.26 17.15 3.71
CA GLU A 107 10.79 18.51 3.61
C GLU A 107 9.71 19.54 3.28
N ARG A 108 8.74 19.19 2.43
CA ARG A 108 7.57 20.04 2.13
C ARG A 108 6.67 20.22 3.35
N ARG A 109 6.48 19.20 4.16
CA ARG A 109 5.68 19.26 5.40
C ARG A 109 6.37 20.05 6.50
N ASP A 110 7.69 19.91 6.65
CA ASP A 110 8.49 20.70 7.60
C ASP A 110 8.57 22.18 7.18
N ALA A 111 8.46 22.46 5.87
CA ALA A 111 8.45 23.81 5.31
C ALA A 111 7.09 24.53 5.42
N ASP A 112 6.04 23.91 5.96
CA ASP A 112 4.76 24.55 6.24
C ASP A 112 4.56 24.79 7.75
N PRO A 113 5.03 25.94 8.30
CA PRO A 113 4.84 26.28 9.71
C PRO A 113 3.40 26.68 10.10
N THR A 114 2.38 26.43 9.27
CA THR A 114 1.02 26.99 9.44
C THR A 114 0.09 26.13 10.30
N THR A 115 0.61 25.38 11.27
CA THR A 115 -0.18 24.84 12.39
C THR A 115 0.63 24.89 13.68
N MET A 116 1.06 26.10 14.03
CA MET A 116 1.39 26.44 15.42
C MET A 116 0.69 27.77 15.72
N MET A 117 -0.61 27.69 15.99
CA MET A 117 -1.37 28.74 16.65
C MET A 117 -2.06 28.14 17.88
#